data_AF-A0A183JKK4-F1
#
_entry.id   AF-A0A183JKK4-F1
#
_cell.length_a   1.000
_cell.length_b   1.000
_cell.length_c   1.000
_cell.angle_alpha   90.00
_cell.angle_beta   90.00
_cell.angle_gamma   90.00
#
_symmetry.space_group_name_H-M   'P 1'
#
loop_
_entity.id
_entity.type
_entity.pdbx_description
1 polymer ?
#
loop_
_entity_poly.entity_id
_entity_poly.type
_entity_poly.pdbx_seq_one_letter_code
_entity_poly.pdbx_strand_id
1 'polypeptide(L)'
;MVLLNRKKHHANVKSHHTSYDNSTIHAAEQAVLGCGVTVKYLAPYLFPCAIEYSLIAGAIFYKMFEKVGHVRKESERLEKLRKANPKTSQFSECHRSHKGLFVGLLIFMATLVAMSLFFIFIVKRDRRNTAITLYQGTELVLLSVSTVTCLISLFRLQALKLSDLSEEVAFDDNLLLIGLVGMLFYDLFLLVPALEAIPNGVIAAKLYAAKAIMEMIQSMLQVFFILEASRRCAGTLEHVQKKPGRTMITFLLVLNLAMWFVNTFEVKHADNHSIHINYYSSMAWKIITHIALPLIVFFRFHSTVCLSDIWANAYRFRTE
;
A
#
# COMPACT_ATOMS: atom_id res chain seq x y z
N MET A 1 -0.71 61.27 10.27
CA MET A 1 -1.75 61.27 9.22
C MET A 1 -2.29 59.84 9.16
N VAL A 2 -3.39 59.42 9.81
CA VAL A 2 -4.48 60.09 10.54
C VAL A 2 -4.76 59.27 11.81
N LEU A 3 -4.72 59.94 12.97
CA LEU A 3 -5.32 59.49 14.22
C LEU A 3 -6.84 59.69 14.10
N LEU A 4 -7.66 58.81 14.71
CA LEU A 4 -8.79 59.30 15.51
C LEU A 4 -9.34 58.25 16.49
N ASN A 5 -9.39 58.75 17.72
CA ASN A 5 -9.86 58.16 18.95
C ASN A 5 -11.36 58.50 19.12
N ARG A 6 -12.11 57.58 19.76
CA ARG A 6 -13.38 57.75 20.52
C ARG A 6 -14.53 58.58 19.92
N LYS A 7 -15.73 57.98 19.96
CA LYS A 7 -16.86 58.48 20.79
C LYS A 7 -17.98 57.45 20.91
N LYS A 8 -18.32 57.09 22.16
CA LYS A 8 -19.65 56.62 22.54
C LYS A 8 -20.60 57.81 22.45
N HIS A 9 -21.70 57.68 21.72
CA HIS A 9 -22.91 58.45 21.96
C HIS A 9 -24.11 57.51 21.75
N HIS A 10 -24.91 57.40 22.80
CA HIS A 10 -26.24 56.80 22.78
C HIS A 10 -27.14 57.61 21.85
N ALA A 11 -27.75 56.94 20.87
CA ALA A 11 -28.95 57.42 20.20
C ALA A 11 -29.91 56.24 20.03
N ASN A 12 -31.06 56.42 20.67
CA ASN A 12 -32.18 55.50 20.79
C ASN A 12 -32.86 55.33 19.42
N VAL A 13 -32.82 54.13 18.83
CA VAL A 13 -33.64 53.77 17.67
C VAL A 13 -34.34 52.44 17.95
N LYS A 14 -35.65 52.58 18.10
CA LYS A 14 -36.74 51.59 18.16
C LYS A 14 -36.38 50.14 17.82
N SER A 15 -36.74 49.28 18.77
CA SER A 15 -36.81 47.83 18.67
C SER A 15 -37.67 47.37 17.48
N HIS A 16 -37.03 46.96 16.39
CA HIS A 16 -37.59 45.93 15.53
C HIS A 16 -37.08 44.58 16.04
N HIS A 17 -37.99 43.82 16.66
CA HIS A 17 -37.80 42.40 16.92
C HIS A 17 -37.63 41.67 15.57
N THR A 18 -36.39 41.54 15.10
CA THR A 18 -36.00 40.41 14.27
C THR A 18 -35.27 39.45 15.20
N SER A 19 -36.00 38.44 15.66
CA SER A 19 -35.46 37.24 16.27
C SER A 19 -34.60 36.53 15.22
N TYR A 20 -33.40 37.05 14.96
CA TYR A 20 -32.37 36.29 14.28
C TYR A 20 -31.98 35.16 15.23
N ASP A 21 -32.30 33.94 14.81
CA ASP A 21 -32.12 32.70 15.53
C ASP A 21 -30.71 32.59 16.14
N ASN A 22 -30.57 32.95 17.42
CA ASN A 22 -29.38 32.61 18.21
C ASN A 22 -29.12 31.09 18.20
N SER A 23 -30.15 30.29 17.96
CA SER A 23 -30.09 28.84 17.74
C SER A 23 -29.34 28.45 16.46
N THR A 24 -29.48 29.19 15.36
CA THR A 24 -28.77 28.88 14.09
C THR A 24 -27.32 29.35 14.10
N ILE A 25 -27.02 30.48 14.76
CA ILE A 25 -25.63 30.95 14.95
C ILE A 25 -24.86 29.98 15.85
N HIS A 26 -25.45 29.53 16.98
CA HIS A 26 -24.81 28.52 17.83
C HIS A 26 -24.65 27.16 17.14
N ALA A 27 -25.61 26.74 16.31
CA ALA A 27 -25.49 25.50 15.54
C ALA A 27 -24.42 25.58 14.44
N ALA A 28 -24.29 26.72 13.75
CA ALA A 28 -23.23 26.95 12.77
C ALA A 28 -21.85 27.03 13.42
N GLU A 29 -21.74 27.67 14.59
CA GLU A 29 -20.51 27.77 15.36
C GLU A 29 -20.09 26.41 15.95
N GLN A 30 -21.05 25.59 16.43
CA GLN A 30 -20.82 24.19 16.81
C GLN A 30 -20.50 23.28 15.62
N ALA A 31 -21.06 23.52 14.43
CA ALA A 31 -20.74 22.78 13.22
C ALA A 31 -19.35 23.14 12.69
N VAL A 32 -18.92 24.40 12.78
CA VAL A 32 -17.57 24.86 12.41
C VAL A 32 -16.54 24.40 13.44
N LEU A 33 -16.85 24.44 14.75
CA LEU A 33 -16.01 23.80 15.78
C LEU A 33 -15.96 22.29 15.60
N GLY A 34 -17.09 21.64 15.34
CA GLY A 34 -17.19 20.19 15.12
C GLY A 34 -16.43 19.75 13.87
N CYS A 35 -16.49 20.53 12.78
CA CYS A 35 -15.72 20.31 11.55
C CYS A 35 -14.23 20.58 11.78
N GLY A 36 -13.85 21.65 12.49
CA GLY A 36 -12.46 21.94 12.84
C GLY A 36 -11.84 20.88 13.77
N VAL A 37 -12.63 20.32 14.68
CA VAL A 37 -12.24 19.22 15.56
C VAL A 37 -12.12 17.92 14.76
N THR A 38 -13.10 17.60 13.91
CA THR A 38 -13.07 16.40 13.05
C THR A 38 -11.92 16.45 12.05
N VAL A 39 -11.68 17.60 11.41
CA VAL A 39 -10.54 17.81 10.48
C VAL A 39 -9.21 17.66 11.21
N LYS A 40 -9.08 18.14 12.45
CA LYS A 40 -7.87 17.91 13.27
C LYS A 40 -7.63 16.43 13.60
N TYR A 41 -8.69 15.64 13.78
CA TYR A 41 -8.58 14.20 14.01
C TYR A 41 -8.33 13.39 12.73
N LEU A 42 -8.88 13.83 11.60
CA LEU A 42 -8.81 13.12 10.32
C LEU A 42 -7.55 13.47 9.52
N ALA A 43 -7.05 14.70 9.63
CA ALA A 43 -5.88 15.18 8.89
C ALA A 43 -4.61 14.29 9.04
N PRO A 44 -4.27 13.76 10.23
CA PRO A 44 -3.12 12.86 10.38
C PRO A 44 -3.22 11.56 9.58
N TYR A 45 -4.44 11.09 9.29
CA TYR A 45 -4.75 9.91 8.47
C TYR A 45 -4.84 10.25 6.98
N LEU A 46 -5.34 11.45 6.65
CA LEU A 46 -5.47 11.88 5.26
C LEU A 46 -4.13 12.32 4.63
N PHE A 47 -3.17 12.77 5.43
CA PHE A 47 -1.88 13.25 4.93
C PHE A 47 -1.08 12.16 4.17
N PRO A 48 -0.92 10.92 4.71
CA PRO A 48 -0.36 9.81 3.94
C PRO A 48 -1.16 9.54 2.65
N CYS A 49 -2.49 9.47 2.73
CA CYS A 49 -3.34 9.21 1.56
C CYS A 49 -3.21 10.28 0.46
N ALA A 50 -3.02 11.56 0.82
CA ALA A 50 -2.81 12.63 -0.15
C ALA A 50 -1.46 12.49 -0.88
N ILE A 51 -0.41 12.09 -0.16
CA ILE A 51 0.90 11.83 -0.75
C ILE A 51 0.84 10.59 -1.65
N GLU A 52 0.19 9.53 -1.18
CA GLU A 52 -0.04 8.30 -1.96
C GLU A 52 -0.81 8.58 -3.24
N TYR A 53 -1.91 9.32 -3.15
CA TYR A 53 -2.68 9.78 -4.30
C TYR A 53 -1.81 10.55 -5.29
N SER A 54 -0.96 11.46 -4.81
CA SER A 54 -0.08 12.26 -5.67
C SER A 54 0.94 11.40 -6.40
N LEU A 55 1.50 10.38 -5.74
CA LEU A 55 2.43 9.43 -6.36
C LEU A 55 1.75 8.54 -7.40
N ILE A 56 0.58 7.99 -7.07
CA ILE A 56 -0.20 7.14 -7.98
C ILE A 56 -0.67 7.95 -9.19
N ALA A 57 -1.21 9.14 -8.96
CA ALA A 57 -1.63 10.05 -10.02
C ALA A 57 -0.44 10.44 -10.91
N GLY A 58 0.71 10.77 -10.32
CA GLY A 58 1.94 11.05 -11.07
C GLY A 58 2.36 9.90 -11.99
N ALA A 59 2.34 8.67 -11.49
CA ALA A 59 2.66 7.48 -12.28
C ALA A 59 1.67 7.26 -13.44
N ILE A 60 0.36 7.41 -13.17
CA ILE A 60 -0.70 7.29 -14.19
C ILE A 60 -0.57 8.40 -15.24
N PHE A 61 -0.36 9.65 -14.83
CA PHE A 61 -0.19 10.78 -15.75
C PHE A 61 1.03 10.59 -16.64
N TYR A 62 2.15 10.12 -16.08
CA TYR A 62 3.33 9.79 -16.87
C TYR A 62 3.03 8.72 -17.94
N LYS A 63 2.42 7.61 -17.55
CA LYS A 63 1.99 6.53 -18.48
C LYS A 63 1.04 7.04 -19.56
N MET A 64 0.09 7.90 -19.17
CA MET A 64 -0.85 8.49 -20.12
C MET A 64 -0.11 9.38 -21.12
N PHE A 65 0.84 10.20 -20.66
CA PHE A 65 1.64 11.11 -21.47
C PHE A 65 2.54 10.36 -22.47
N GLU A 66 3.17 9.27 -22.04
CA GLU A 66 4.00 8.40 -22.87
C GLU A 66 3.18 7.73 -24.01
N LYS A 67 1.88 7.47 -23.77
CA LYS A 67 0.97 6.89 -24.75
C LYS A 67 0.29 7.90 -25.67
N VAL A 68 0.40 9.20 -25.41
CA VAL A 68 -0.19 10.24 -26.28
C VAL A 68 0.44 10.16 -27.67
N GLY A 69 -0.38 9.89 -28.69
CA GLY A 69 0.06 9.78 -30.09
C GLY A 69 0.25 8.34 -30.60
N HIS A 70 0.30 7.33 -29.73
CA HIS A 70 0.50 5.92 -30.11
C HIS A 70 -0.75 5.03 -30.01
N VAL A 71 -1.88 5.59 -29.55
CA VAL A 71 -3.16 4.90 -29.25
C VAL A 71 -3.69 4.03 -30.39
N ARG A 72 -3.61 4.49 -31.64
CA ARG A 72 -4.16 3.75 -32.80
C ARG A 72 -3.39 2.46 -33.11
N LYS A 73 -2.07 2.47 -32.93
CA LYS A 73 -1.18 1.34 -33.22
C LYS A 73 -1.32 0.22 -32.17
N GLU A 74 -1.55 0.60 -30.92
CA GLU A 74 -1.81 -0.32 -29.81
C GLU A 74 -3.20 -0.97 -29.93
N SER A 75 -4.23 -0.17 -30.24
CA SER A 75 -5.60 -0.67 -30.48
C SER A 75 -5.65 -1.70 -31.61
N GLU A 76 -4.99 -1.43 -32.74
CA GLU A 76 -4.91 -2.38 -33.86
C GLU A 76 -4.12 -3.66 -33.52
N ARG A 77 -3.06 -3.56 -32.71
CA ARG A 77 -2.33 -4.73 -32.18
C ARG A 77 -3.22 -5.58 -31.27
N LEU A 78 -3.94 -4.95 -30.35
CA LEU A 78 -4.81 -5.62 -29.39
C LEU A 78 -5.98 -6.31 -30.11
N GLU A 79 -6.53 -5.68 -31.15
CA GLU A 79 -7.60 -6.25 -31.97
C GLU A 79 -7.12 -7.45 -32.81
N LYS A 80 -5.91 -7.40 -33.38
CA LYS A 80 -5.28 -8.54 -34.07
C LYS A 80 -5.03 -9.71 -33.12
N LEU A 81 -4.53 -9.46 -31.91
CA LEU A 81 -4.33 -10.47 -30.87
C LEU A 81 -5.66 -11.10 -30.41
N ARG A 82 -6.73 -10.29 -30.34
CA ARG A 82 -8.07 -10.78 -29.98
C ARG A 82 -8.69 -11.66 -31.07
N LYS A 83 -8.45 -11.33 -32.34
CA LYS A 83 -8.90 -12.12 -33.51
C LYS A 83 -8.09 -13.40 -33.71
N ALA A 84 -6.80 -13.41 -33.37
CA ALA A 84 -5.94 -14.60 -33.47
C ALA A 84 -6.26 -15.69 -32.43
N ASN A 85 -7.00 -15.36 -31.36
CA ASN A 85 -7.22 -16.30 -30.26
C ASN A 85 -8.70 -16.39 -29.79
N PRO A 86 -9.63 -16.83 -30.67
CA PRO A 86 -11.06 -16.87 -30.38
C PRO A 86 -11.46 -17.95 -29.36
N LYS A 87 -10.61 -18.95 -29.08
CA LYS A 87 -10.93 -20.09 -28.20
C LYS A 87 -10.66 -19.85 -26.70
N THR A 88 -10.01 -18.75 -26.34
CA THR A 88 -9.66 -18.47 -24.93
C THR A 88 -10.81 -17.79 -24.15
N SER A 89 -11.79 -17.19 -24.84
CA SER A 89 -12.90 -16.44 -24.22
C SER A 89 -13.99 -17.30 -23.57
N GLN A 90 -13.97 -18.62 -23.74
CA GLN A 90 -15.04 -19.51 -23.28
C GLN A 90 -14.67 -20.32 -22.02
N PHE A 91 -13.43 -20.25 -21.55
CA PHE A 91 -13.04 -20.84 -20.26
C PHE A 91 -13.20 -19.81 -19.16
N SER A 92 -14.25 -19.96 -18.34
CA SER A 92 -14.45 -19.25 -17.06
C SER A 92 -13.11 -18.98 -16.35
N GLU A 93 -12.60 -17.75 -16.51
CA GLU A 93 -11.24 -17.41 -16.10
C GLU A 93 -11.04 -17.51 -14.58
N CYS A 94 -12.13 -17.55 -13.82
CA CYS A 94 -12.18 -17.63 -12.37
C CYS A 94 -12.21 -19.08 -11.81
N HIS A 95 -12.54 -20.10 -12.60
CA HIS A 95 -12.86 -21.45 -12.10
C HIS A 95 -11.72 -22.15 -11.31
N ARG A 96 -10.46 -21.67 -11.39
CA ARG A 96 -9.30 -22.25 -10.66
C ARG A 96 -8.64 -21.32 -9.63
N SER A 97 -9.16 -20.12 -9.45
CA SER A 97 -8.58 -19.12 -8.51
C SER A 97 -9.21 -19.18 -7.11
N HIS A 98 -10.36 -19.83 -6.96
CA HIS A 98 -11.21 -19.78 -5.76
C HIS A 98 -10.51 -20.25 -4.47
N LYS A 99 -9.64 -21.27 -4.52
CA LYS A 99 -8.93 -21.75 -3.31
C LYS A 99 -7.99 -20.71 -2.73
N GLY A 100 -7.18 -20.09 -3.59
CA GLY A 100 -6.23 -19.04 -3.20
C GLY A 100 -6.94 -17.77 -2.76
N LEU A 101 -8.03 -17.41 -3.46
CA LEU A 101 -8.88 -16.28 -3.10
C LEU A 101 -9.52 -16.46 -1.72
N PHE A 102 -10.08 -17.64 -1.42
CA PHE A 102 -10.75 -17.90 -0.14
C PHE A 102 -9.77 -17.85 1.05
N VAL A 103 -8.62 -18.53 0.93
CA VAL A 103 -7.60 -18.50 1.98
C VAL A 103 -7.02 -17.08 2.13
N GLY A 104 -6.80 -16.38 1.02
CA GLY A 104 -6.37 -14.98 1.02
C GLY A 104 -7.35 -14.07 1.75
N LEU A 105 -8.64 -14.19 1.45
CA LEU A 105 -9.68 -13.39 2.07
C LEU A 105 -9.79 -13.68 3.58
N LEU A 106 -9.64 -14.94 3.99
CA LEU A 106 -9.61 -15.31 5.41
C LEU A 106 -8.45 -14.65 6.15
N ILE A 107 -7.23 -14.66 5.56
CA ILE A 107 -6.08 -13.96 6.14
C ILE A 107 -6.32 -12.45 6.18
N PHE A 108 -6.85 -11.87 5.09
CA PHE A 108 -7.18 -10.44 5.05
C PHE A 108 -8.17 -10.04 6.14
N MET A 109 -9.23 -10.83 6.36
CA MET A 109 -10.19 -10.60 7.44
C MET A 109 -9.53 -10.72 8.82
N ALA A 110 -8.67 -11.71 9.03
CA ALA A 110 -7.91 -11.84 10.28
C ALA A 110 -6.98 -10.64 10.51
N THR A 111 -6.33 -10.13 9.45
CA THR A 111 -5.53 -8.90 9.50
C THR A 111 -6.38 -7.69 9.88
N LEU A 112 -7.59 -7.53 9.34
CA LEU A 112 -8.49 -6.43 9.72
C LEU A 112 -8.92 -6.50 11.20
N VAL A 113 -9.14 -7.71 11.72
CA VAL A 113 -9.42 -7.91 13.15
C VAL A 113 -8.21 -7.55 14.00
N ALA A 114 -7.01 -8.02 13.64
CA ALA A 114 -5.77 -7.66 14.33
C ALA A 114 -5.53 -6.14 14.30
N MET A 115 -5.81 -5.51 13.15
CA MET A 115 -5.68 -4.07 12.97
C MET A 115 -6.62 -3.28 13.89
N SER A 116 -7.88 -3.73 13.97
CA SER A 116 -8.86 -3.14 14.88
C SER A 116 -8.42 -3.25 16.34
N LEU A 117 -7.86 -4.41 16.73
CA LEU A 117 -7.34 -4.63 18.08
C LEU A 117 -6.10 -3.77 18.37
N PHE A 118 -5.21 -3.57 17.39
CA PHE A 118 -4.08 -2.65 17.51
C PHE A 118 -4.54 -1.24 17.86
N PHE A 119 -5.51 -0.68 17.12
CA PHE A 119 -6.04 0.65 17.41
C PHE A 119 -6.74 0.75 18.78
N ILE A 120 -7.41 -0.31 19.22
CA ILE A 120 -8.01 -0.37 20.56
C ILE A 120 -6.93 -0.36 21.66
N PHE A 121 -5.82 -1.08 21.45
CA PHE A 121 -4.76 -1.20 22.45
C PHE A 121 -3.78 -0.03 22.45
N ILE A 122 -3.48 0.58 21.30
CA ILE A 122 -2.51 1.68 21.20
C ILE A 122 -2.97 2.94 21.94
N VAL A 123 -4.30 3.16 22.03
CA VAL A 123 -4.90 4.28 22.78
C VAL A 123 -4.76 4.08 24.30
N LYS A 124 -4.69 2.83 24.78
CA LYS A 124 -4.55 2.51 26.20
C LYS A 124 -3.07 2.49 26.59
N ARG A 125 -2.62 3.47 27.38
CA ARG A 125 -1.21 3.62 27.79
C ARG A 125 -0.59 2.35 28.37
N ASP A 126 -1.35 1.62 29.19
CA ASP A 126 -0.93 0.36 29.83
C ASP A 126 -0.76 -0.81 28.83
N ARG A 127 -1.48 -0.78 27.71
CA ARG A 127 -1.49 -1.86 26.70
C ARG A 127 -0.68 -1.53 25.45
N ARG A 128 0.07 -0.42 25.45
CA ARG A 128 0.83 0.03 24.27
C ARG A 128 1.86 -1.00 23.81
N ASN A 129 2.56 -1.65 24.74
CA ASN A 129 3.52 -2.71 24.41
C ASN A 129 2.82 -3.92 23.77
N THR A 130 1.66 -4.31 24.29
CA THR A 130 0.83 -5.38 23.69
C THR A 130 0.38 -5.00 22.27
N ALA A 131 -0.01 -3.75 22.04
CA ALA A 131 -0.36 -3.26 20.70
C ALA A 131 0.82 -3.41 19.72
N ILE A 132 2.01 -2.98 20.14
CA ILE A 132 3.23 -3.08 19.32
C ILE A 132 3.57 -4.55 19.05
N THR A 133 3.50 -5.43 20.05
CA THR A 133 3.74 -6.87 19.85
C THR A 133 2.72 -7.49 18.89
N LEU A 134 1.44 -7.09 18.97
CA LEU A 134 0.39 -7.56 18.07
C LEU A 134 0.66 -7.13 16.62
N TYR A 135 1.01 -5.85 16.41
CA TYR A 135 1.39 -5.33 15.10
C TYR A 135 2.60 -6.07 14.53
N GLN A 136 3.70 -6.15 15.30
CA GLN A 136 4.92 -6.84 14.86
C GLN A 136 4.65 -8.32 14.56
N GLY A 137 3.85 -9.00 15.38
CA GLY A 137 3.46 -10.39 15.14
C GLY A 137 2.65 -10.56 13.87
N THR A 138 1.71 -9.64 13.59
CA THR A 138 0.88 -9.66 12.37
C THR A 138 1.75 -9.48 11.13
N GLU A 139 2.66 -8.51 11.14
CA GLU A 139 3.64 -8.28 10.06
C GLU A 139 4.54 -9.50 9.83
N LEU A 140 5.14 -10.06 10.88
CA LEU A 140 6.00 -11.25 10.76
C LEU A 140 5.25 -12.43 10.14
N VAL A 141 3.98 -12.66 10.51
CA VAL A 141 3.15 -13.72 9.93
C VAL A 141 2.86 -13.45 8.45
N LEU A 142 2.45 -12.23 8.10
CA LEU A 142 2.16 -11.86 6.71
C LEU A 142 3.41 -11.99 5.83
N LEU A 143 4.56 -11.50 6.29
CA LEU A 143 5.84 -11.58 5.59
C LEU A 143 6.28 -13.04 5.41
N SER A 144 6.13 -13.88 6.42
CA SER A 144 6.48 -15.31 6.35
C SER A 144 5.64 -16.05 5.32
N VAL A 145 4.31 -15.88 5.38
CA VAL A 145 3.38 -16.52 4.44
C VAL A 145 3.60 -16.00 3.02
N SER A 146 3.85 -14.70 2.86
CA SER A 146 4.17 -14.08 1.57
C SER A 146 5.46 -14.64 0.99
N THR A 147 6.51 -14.79 1.80
CA THR A 147 7.82 -15.34 1.38
C THR A 147 7.67 -16.77 0.87
N VAL A 148 7.02 -17.65 1.64
CA VAL A 148 6.76 -19.03 1.24
C VAL A 148 5.95 -19.09 -0.06
N THR A 149 4.93 -18.25 -0.19
CA THR A 149 4.09 -18.23 -1.39
C THR A 149 4.85 -17.68 -2.60
N CYS A 150 5.71 -16.67 -2.44
CA CYS A 150 6.60 -16.19 -3.50
C CYS A 150 7.53 -17.29 -4.00
N LEU A 151 8.18 -18.04 -3.09
CA LEU A 151 9.05 -19.15 -3.43
C LEU A 151 8.29 -20.26 -4.19
N ILE A 152 7.12 -20.68 -3.69
CA ILE A 152 6.29 -21.67 -4.39
C ILE A 152 5.87 -21.16 -5.77
N SER A 153 5.52 -19.87 -5.88
CA SER A 153 5.11 -19.26 -7.15
C SER A 153 6.24 -19.23 -8.15
N LEU A 154 7.47 -18.86 -7.74
CA LEU A 154 8.68 -18.92 -8.56
C LEU A 154 8.86 -20.31 -9.17
N PHE A 155 8.84 -21.37 -8.36
CA PHE A 155 8.98 -22.74 -8.85
C PHE A 155 7.85 -23.17 -9.79
N ARG A 156 6.60 -22.75 -9.53
CA ARG A 156 5.45 -23.12 -10.36
C ARG A 156 5.45 -22.38 -11.71
N LEU A 157 5.92 -21.13 -11.74
CA LEU A 157 5.96 -20.32 -12.96
C LEU A 157 7.15 -20.65 -13.84
N GLN A 158 8.20 -21.29 -13.32
CA GLN A 158 9.33 -21.78 -14.11
C GLN A 158 8.93 -22.70 -15.29
N ALA A 159 7.77 -23.34 -15.21
CA ALA A 159 7.21 -24.16 -16.29
C ALA A 159 6.75 -23.36 -17.54
N LEU A 160 6.54 -22.04 -17.41
CA LEU A 160 6.14 -21.17 -18.51
C LEU A 160 7.34 -20.76 -19.37
N LYS A 161 7.12 -20.47 -20.66
CA LYS A 161 8.20 -20.05 -21.57
C LYS A 161 8.59 -18.59 -21.30
N LEU A 162 9.87 -18.28 -21.50
CA LEU A 162 10.37 -16.92 -21.45
C LEU A 162 9.94 -16.17 -22.74
N SER A 163 9.53 -14.92 -22.57
CA SER A 163 9.12 -13.99 -23.61
C SER A 163 10.07 -12.79 -23.62
N ASP A 164 10.16 -12.12 -24.76
CA ASP A 164 10.84 -10.84 -24.89
C ASP A 164 10.18 -9.77 -24.01
N LEU A 165 11.03 -8.88 -23.48
CA LEU A 165 10.64 -7.78 -22.62
C LEU A 165 9.98 -6.68 -23.46
N SER A 166 8.76 -6.30 -23.11
CA SER A 166 8.08 -5.16 -23.71
C SER A 166 8.46 -3.86 -23.00
N GLU A 167 8.49 -2.75 -23.74
CA GLU A 167 8.76 -1.41 -23.21
C GLU A 167 7.81 -1.03 -22.06
N GLU A 168 6.53 -1.42 -22.14
CA GLU A 168 5.55 -1.17 -21.08
C GLU A 168 5.90 -1.90 -19.77
N VAL A 169 6.37 -3.15 -19.88
CA VAL A 169 6.81 -3.97 -18.75
C VAL A 169 8.09 -3.40 -18.15
N ALA A 170 9.04 -2.95 -18.98
CA ALA A 170 10.29 -2.35 -18.52
C ALA A 170 10.06 -1.08 -17.66
N PHE A 171 9.05 -0.27 -17.99
CA PHE A 171 8.68 0.88 -17.16
C PHE A 171 8.12 0.44 -15.80
N ASP A 172 7.21 -0.53 -15.78
CA ASP A 172 6.62 -1.01 -14.52
C ASP A 172 7.67 -1.65 -13.61
N ASP A 173 8.67 -2.32 -14.20
CA ASP A 173 9.83 -2.87 -13.51
C ASP A 173 10.68 -1.76 -12.84
N ASN A 174 10.89 -0.62 -13.53
CA ASN A 174 11.61 0.53 -12.96
C ASN A 174 10.86 1.15 -11.77
N LEU A 175 9.53 1.31 -11.88
CA LEU A 175 8.71 1.82 -10.77
C LEU A 175 8.76 0.90 -9.56
N LEU A 176 8.72 -0.42 -9.81
CA LEU A 176 8.84 -1.42 -8.77
C LEU A 176 10.19 -1.33 -8.06
N LEU A 177 11.28 -1.12 -8.80
CA LEU A 177 12.63 -0.98 -8.24
C LEU A 177 12.78 0.29 -7.40
N ILE A 178 12.19 1.42 -7.81
CA ILE A 178 12.17 2.65 -7.00
C ILE A 178 11.44 2.40 -5.67
N GLY A 179 10.31 1.70 -5.71
CA GLY A 179 9.59 1.28 -4.51
C GLY A 179 10.44 0.39 -3.60
N LEU A 180 11.17 -0.57 -4.17
CA LEU A 180 12.08 -1.44 -3.42
C LEU A 180 13.18 -0.64 -2.71
N VAL A 181 13.79 0.34 -3.39
CA VAL A 181 14.81 1.19 -2.77
C VAL A 181 14.23 1.93 -1.56
N GLY A 182 13.02 2.46 -1.64
CA GLY A 182 12.34 3.10 -0.52
C GLY A 182 12.07 2.15 0.65
N MET A 183 11.66 0.91 0.37
CA MET A 183 11.45 -0.13 1.37
C MET A 183 12.75 -0.51 2.08
N LEU A 184 13.81 -0.83 1.32
CA LEU A 184 15.12 -1.18 1.87
C LEU A 184 15.74 -0.02 2.67
N PHE A 185 15.55 1.22 2.21
CA PHE A 185 15.97 2.40 2.94
C PHE A 185 15.29 2.46 4.31
N TYR A 186 13.97 2.30 4.37
CA TYR A 186 13.25 2.32 5.64
C TYR A 186 13.69 1.22 6.60
N ASP A 187 13.77 0.00 6.10
CA ASP A 187 14.12 -1.17 6.91
C ASP A 187 15.54 -1.08 7.47
N LEU A 188 16.47 -0.47 6.74
CA LEU A 188 17.82 -0.20 7.25
C LEU A 188 17.79 0.74 8.47
N PHE A 189 17.01 1.81 8.41
CA PHE A 189 16.85 2.76 9.53
C PHE A 189 16.04 2.18 10.70
N LEU A 190 15.18 1.18 10.46
CA LEU A 190 14.56 0.42 11.54
C LEU A 190 15.55 -0.57 12.18
N LEU A 191 16.37 -1.24 11.36
CA LEU A 191 17.22 -2.34 11.77
C LEU A 191 18.37 -1.89 12.67
N VAL A 192 19.08 -0.81 12.30
CA VAL A 192 20.28 -0.37 13.02
C VAL A 192 20.01 -0.08 14.51
N PRO A 193 19.01 0.76 14.89
CA PRO A 193 18.68 0.99 16.29
C PRO A 193 18.15 -0.26 16.99
N ALA A 194 17.43 -1.13 16.27
CA ALA A 194 16.91 -2.36 16.82
C ALA A 194 18.04 -3.29 17.24
N LEU A 195 19.07 -3.47 16.40
CA LEU A 195 20.24 -4.30 16.70
C LEU A 195 21.01 -3.78 17.92
N GLU A 196 21.19 -2.47 18.06
CA GLU A 196 21.86 -1.87 19.21
C GLU A 196 21.04 -2.00 20.51
N ALA A 197 19.71 -2.07 20.41
CA ALA A 197 18.84 -2.23 21.56
C ALA A 197 18.64 -3.69 22.01
N ILE A 198 19.08 -4.70 21.24
CA ILE A 198 18.95 -6.13 21.58
C ILE A 198 19.67 -6.51 22.89
N PRO A 199 20.93 -6.10 23.14
CA PRO A 199 21.65 -6.43 24.37
C PRO A 199 20.94 -5.95 25.65
N ASN A 200 20.13 -4.88 25.54
CA ASN A 200 19.36 -4.32 26.66
C ASN A 200 18.17 -5.20 27.07
N GLY A 201 17.96 -6.36 26.43
CA GLY A 201 16.91 -7.32 26.79
C GLY A 201 15.49 -6.91 26.35
N VAL A 202 15.35 -5.86 25.54
CA VAL A 202 14.05 -5.35 25.11
C VAL A 202 13.45 -6.29 24.05
N ILE A 203 12.36 -6.98 24.38
CA ILE A 203 11.67 -7.91 23.45
C ILE A 203 11.26 -7.21 22.16
N ALA A 204 10.80 -5.96 22.24
CA ALA A 204 10.41 -5.18 21.07
C ALA A 204 11.59 -5.01 20.08
N ALA A 205 12.81 -4.80 20.56
CA ALA A 205 14.00 -4.65 19.71
C ALA A 205 14.24 -5.89 18.84
N LYS A 206 14.08 -7.08 19.42
CA LYS A 206 14.19 -8.35 18.67
C LYS A 206 13.12 -8.47 17.58
N LEU A 207 11.89 -8.06 17.89
CA LEU A 207 10.78 -8.08 16.93
C LEU A 207 11.01 -7.09 15.77
N TYR A 208 11.45 -5.86 16.07
CA TYR A 208 11.80 -4.87 15.05
C TYR A 208 12.93 -5.35 14.12
N ALA A 209 13.99 -5.93 14.70
CA ALA A 209 15.10 -6.47 13.91
C ALA A 209 14.66 -7.64 13.03
N ALA A 210 13.87 -8.57 13.59
CA ALA A 210 13.31 -9.68 12.82
C ALA A 210 12.40 -9.19 11.69
N LYS A 211 11.52 -8.22 11.96
CA LYS A 211 10.61 -7.62 10.99
C LYS A 211 11.38 -6.95 9.85
N ALA A 212 12.35 -6.10 10.15
CA ALA A 212 13.16 -5.41 9.14
C ALA A 212 13.93 -6.41 8.26
N ILE A 213 14.57 -7.42 8.85
CA ILE A 213 15.31 -8.44 8.07
C ILE A 213 14.36 -9.25 7.18
N MET A 214 13.22 -9.71 7.72
CA MET A 214 12.26 -10.47 6.92
C MET A 214 11.62 -9.63 5.83
N GLU A 215 11.32 -8.35 6.09
CA GLU A 215 10.74 -7.45 5.08
C GLU A 215 11.72 -7.17 3.93
N MET A 216 13.01 -6.95 4.23
CA MET A 216 14.05 -6.85 3.22
C MET A 216 14.15 -8.12 2.35
N ILE A 217 14.20 -9.30 2.97
CA ILE A 217 14.27 -10.57 2.23
C ILE A 217 13.01 -10.79 1.39
N GLN A 218 11.84 -10.56 1.99
CA GLN A 218 10.55 -10.78 1.33
C GLN A 218 10.35 -9.83 0.15
N SER A 219 10.67 -8.54 0.31
CA SER A 219 10.54 -7.54 -0.75
C SER A 219 11.49 -7.80 -1.91
N MET A 220 12.76 -8.15 -1.64
CA MET A 220 13.71 -8.55 -2.68
C MET A 220 13.25 -9.81 -3.45
N LEU A 221 12.80 -10.85 -2.74
CA LEU A 221 12.29 -12.08 -3.36
C LEU A 221 11.03 -11.81 -4.19
N GLN A 222 10.14 -10.94 -3.73
CA GLN A 222 8.92 -10.59 -4.44
C GLN A 222 9.22 -9.80 -5.71
N VAL A 223 10.15 -8.84 -5.67
CA VAL A 223 10.58 -8.10 -6.85
C VAL A 223 11.20 -9.05 -7.87
N PHE A 224 12.11 -9.90 -7.43
CA PHE A 224 12.69 -10.93 -8.30
C PHE A 224 11.61 -11.81 -8.94
N PHE A 225 10.63 -12.27 -8.16
CA PHE A 225 9.50 -13.01 -8.68
C PHE A 225 8.69 -12.25 -9.72
N ILE A 226 8.36 -10.98 -9.47
CA ILE A 226 7.57 -10.17 -10.39
C ILE A 226 8.32 -9.93 -11.70
N LEU A 227 9.61 -9.58 -11.65
CA LEU A 227 10.45 -9.37 -12.84
C LEU A 227 10.59 -10.65 -13.67
N GLU A 228 10.71 -11.80 -13.02
CA GLU A 228 10.81 -13.09 -13.70
C GLU A 228 9.46 -13.52 -14.28
N ALA A 229 8.36 -13.30 -13.55
CA ALA A 229 7.02 -13.67 -13.95
C ALA A 229 6.46 -12.77 -15.06
N SER A 230 6.79 -11.47 -15.07
CA SER A 230 6.38 -10.51 -16.11
C SER A 230 6.94 -10.89 -17.49
N ARG A 231 8.07 -11.60 -17.50
CA ARG A 231 8.73 -12.13 -18.71
C ARG A 231 8.24 -13.51 -19.12
N ARG A 232 7.26 -14.11 -18.44
CA ARG A 232 6.81 -15.48 -18.71
C ARG A 232 5.43 -15.53 -19.33
N CYS A 233 5.25 -16.40 -20.31
CA CYS A 233 4.00 -16.59 -21.05
C CYS A 233 3.71 -18.09 -21.31
N ALA A 234 2.43 -18.42 -21.48
CA ALA A 234 2.01 -19.77 -21.83
C ALA A 234 2.47 -20.15 -23.25
N GLY A 235 3.46 -21.04 -23.31
CA GLY A 235 4.02 -21.55 -24.57
C GLY A 235 3.31 -22.78 -25.17
N THR A 236 2.35 -23.38 -24.45
CA THR A 236 1.59 -24.57 -24.91
C THR A 236 0.12 -24.44 -24.52
N LEU A 237 -0.77 -25.10 -25.26
CA LEU A 237 -2.21 -25.12 -24.94
C LEU A 237 -2.49 -25.76 -23.57
N GLU A 238 -1.66 -26.72 -23.16
CA GLU A 238 -1.74 -27.33 -21.83
C GLU A 238 -1.47 -26.32 -20.71
N HIS A 239 -0.51 -25.41 -20.88
CA HIS A 239 -0.25 -24.34 -19.91
C HIS A 239 -1.43 -23.36 -19.80
N VAL A 240 -2.09 -23.04 -20.92
CA VAL A 240 -3.30 -22.20 -20.96
C VAL A 240 -4.45 -22.86 -20.18
N GLN A 241 -4.60 -24.18 -20.30
CA GLN A 241 -5.66 -24.94 -19.63
C GLN A 241 -5.37 -25.19 -18.14
N LYS A 242 -4.14 -25.63 -17.81
CA LYS A 242 -3.77 -25.99 -16.43
C LYS A 242 -3.57 -24.75 -15.54
N LYS A 243 -3.13 -23.63 -16.12
CA LYS A 243 -2.81 -22.36 -15.44
C LYS A 243 -1.88 -22.55 -14.22
N PRO A 244 -0.67 -23.11 -14.40
CA PRO A 244 0.25 -23.38 -13.30
C PRO A 244 0.58 -22.12 -12.51
N GLY A 245 0.40 -22.14 -11.19
CA GLY A 245 0.69 -20.99 -10.31
C GLY A 245 -0.44 -19.97 -10.15
N ARG A 246 -1.54 -20.04 -10.93
CA ARG A 246 -2.66 -19.07 -10.88
C ARG A 246 -3.21 -18.85 -9.47
N THR A 247 -3.47 -19.94 -8.77
CA THR A 247 -4.00 -19.91 -7.40
C THR A 247 -3.04 -19.22 -6.43
N MET A 248 -1.72 -19.41 -6.61
CA MET A 248 -0.71 -18.77 -5.76
C MET A 248 -0.62 -17.28 -6.06
N ILE A 249 -0.65 -16.86 -7.32
CA ILE A 249 -0.69 -15.44 -7.71
C ILE A 249 -1.94 -14.76 -7.16
N THR A 250 -3.12 -15.40 -7.24
CA THR A 250 -4.35 -14.88 -6.65
C THR A 250 -4.24 -14.72 -5.13
N PHE A 251 -3.64 -15.70 -4.45
CA PHE A 251 -3.41 -15.60 -3.01
C PHE A 251 -2.42 -14.46 -2.67
N LEU A 252 -1.35 -14.32 -3.45
CA LEU A 252 -0.33 -13.27 -3.32
C LEU A 252 -0.92 -11.86 -3.51
N LEU A 253 -1.89 -11.70 -4.41
CA LEU A 253 -2.62 -10.44 -4.62
C LEU A 253 -3.35 -10.01 -3.34
N VAL A 254 -4.08 -10.94 -2.70
CA VAL A 254 -4.82 -10.63 -1.47
C VAL A 254 -3.87 -10.41 -0.29
N LEU A 255 -2.77 -11.17 -0.21
CA LEU A 255 -1.71 -10.95 0.79
C LEU A 255 -1.05 -9.58 0.66
N ASN A 256 -0.74 -9.14 -0.57
CA ASN A 256 -0.20 -7.81 -0.80
C ASN A 256 -1.19 -6.70 -0.43
N LEU A 257 -2.48 -6.91 -0.72
CA LEU A 257 -3.52 -6.01 -0.26
C LEU A 257 -3.57 -5.93 1.28
N ALA A 258 -3.43 -7.05 1.98
CA ALA A 258 -3.36 -7.08 3.45
C ALA A 258 -2.16 -6.28 3.98
N MET A 259 -0.96 -6.52 3.45
CA MET A 259 0.26 -5.79 3.83
C MET A 259 0.15 -4.29 3.50
N TRP A 260 -0.44 -3.95 2.35
CA TRP A 260 -0.71 -2.56 1.98
C TRP A 260 -1.61 -1.87 3.01
N PHE A 261 -2.70 -2.51 3.43
CA PHE A 261 -3.58 -1.99 4.48
C PHE A 261 -2.84 -1.71 5.80
N VAL A 262 -2.06 -2.68 6.28
CA VAL A 262 -1.29 -2.51 7.53
C VAL A 262 -0.28 -1.35 7.39
N ASN A 263 0.42 -1.28 6.26
CA ASN A 263 1.40 -0.23 6.01
C ASN A 263 0.80 1.18 5.93
N THR A 264 -0.38 1.32 5.33
CA THR A 264 -1.08 2.60 5.23
C THR A 264 -1.58 3.10 6.59
N PHE A 265 -2.13 2.22 7.43
CA PHE A 265 -2.84 2.65 8.65
C PHE A 265 -2.00 2.53 9.94
N GLU A 266 -1.17 1.51 10.09
CA GLU A 266 -0.57 1.15 11.39
C GLU A 266 0.89 1.59 11.54
N VAL A 267 1.70 1.49 10.47
CA VAL A 267 3.16 1.69 10.52
C VAL A 267 3.54 3.00 11.22
N LYS A 268 2.90 4.11 10.86
CA LYS A 268 3.21 5.43 11.47
C LYS A 268 2.99 5.45 12.99
N HIS A 269 2.01 4.69 13.49
CA HIS A 269 1.68 4.63 14.91
C HIS A 269 2.58 3.63 15.65
N ALA A 270 2.84 2.49 15.03
CA ALA A 270 3.61 1.41 15.61
C ALA A 270 5.11 1.72 15.65
N ASP A 271 5.66 2.29 14.58
CA ASP A 271 7.11 2.49 14.42
C ASP A 271 7.58 3.82 15.02
N ASN A 272 6.66 4.62 15.57
CA ASN A 272 6.96 5.75 16.45
C ASN A 272 7.25 5.28 17.89
N HIS A 273 8.14 4.28 18.00
CA HIS A 273 8.57 3.66 19.26
C HIS A 273 9.83 4.34 19.81
N SER A 274 10.05 4.23 21.13
CA SER A 274 11.15 4.93 21.81
C SER A 274 12.54 4.50 21.34
N ILE A 275 12.70 3.26 20.84
CA ILE A 275 13.98 2.76 20.32
C ILE A 275 14.51 3.68 19.21
N HIS A 276 13.67 4.00 18.21
CA HIS A 276 14.09 4.82 17.07
C HIS A 276 14.22 6.31 17.42
N ILE A 277 13.32 6.83 18.25
CA ILE A 277 13.33 8.24 18.66
C ILE A 277 14.56 8.54 19.53
N ASN A 278 14.92 7.64 20.44
CA ASN A 278 16.08 7.82 21.32
C ASN A 278 17.39 7.75 20.52
N TYR A 279 17.43 6.94 19.47
CA TYR A 279 18.62 6.79 18.62
C TYR A 279 18.81 7.98 17.66
N TYR A 280 17.77 8.35 16.89
CA TYR A 280 17.89 9.38 15.84
C TYR A 280 17.52 10.80 16.26
N SER A 281 16.85 10.98 17.40
CA SER A 281 16.02 12.14 17.75
C SER A 281 14.63 12.17 17.08
N SER A 282 13.70 12.86 17.74
CA SER A 282 12.31 13.01 17.29
C SER A 282 12.19 13.67 15.91
N MET A 283 13.05 14.66 15.59
CA MET A 283 12.97 15.37 14.32
C MET A 283 13.49 14.51 13.16
N ALA A 284 14.66 13.88 13.32
CA ALA A 284 15.23 13.06 12.26
C ALA A 284 14.33 11.84 11.96
N TRP A 285 13.78 11.18 12.99
CA TRP A 285 12.86 10.06 12.79
C TRP A 285 11.60 10.45 12.01
N LYS A 286 11.05 11.64 12.29
CA LYS A 286 9.93 12.18 11.51
C LYS A 286 10.31 12.40 10.04
N ILE A 287 11.48 12.98 9.76
CA ILE A 287 11.92 13.20 8.38
C ILE A 287 12.08 11.87 7.64
N ILE A 288 12.75 10.88 8.25
CA ILE A 288 12.97 9.55 7.67
C ILE A 288 11.62 8.89 7.35
N THR A 289 10.72 8.82 8.33
CA THR A 289 9.39 8.22 8.15
C THR A 289 8.56 8.96 7.10
N HIS A 290 8.58 10.31 7.08
CA HIS A 290 7.82 11.07 6.08
C HIS A 290 8.29 10.86 4.64
N ILE A 291 9.57 10.59 4.42
CA ILE A 291 10.12 10.28 3.09
C ILE A 291 9.83 8.83 2.71
N ALA A 292 10.01 7.90 3.65
CA ALA A 292 10.02 6.48 3.36
C ALA A 292 8.62 5.83 3.27
N LEU A 293 7.68 6.23 4.14
CA LEU A 293 6.36 5.62 4.20
C LEU A 293 5.57 5.71 2.87
N PRO A 294 5.56 6.85 2.16
CA PRO A 294 4.90 6.91 0.85
C PRO A 294 5.48 5.93 -0.18
N LEU A 295 6.81 5.72 -0.15
CA LEU A 295 7.48 4.79 -1.06
C LEU A 295 7.15 3.33 -0.71
N ILE A 296 7.04 3.00 0.58
CA ILE A 296 6.62 1.67 1.06
C ILE A 296 5.20 1.35 0.61
N VAL A 297 4.28 2.30 0.80
CA VAL A 297 2.89 2.12 0.40
C VAL A 297 2.78 2.01 -1.13
N PHE A 298 3.52 2.87 -1.86
CA PHE A 298 3.64 2.79 -3.31
C PHE A 298 4.18 1.43 -3.77
N PHE A 299 5.22 0.90 -3.13
CA PHE A 299 5.78 -0.42 -3.44
C PHE A 299 4.73 -1.53 -3.30
N ARG A 300 3.97 -1.57 -2.19
CA ARG A 300 2.93 -2.58 -1.97
C ARG A 300 1.76 -2.42 -2.96
N PHE A 301 1.39 -1.19 -3.30
CA PHE A 301 0.36 -0.93 -4.31
C PHE A 301 0.82 -1.36 -5.71
N HIS A 302 1.98 -0.88 -6.16
CA HIS A 302 2.48 -1.14 -7.50
C HIS A 302 2.84 -2.62 -7.71
N SER A 303 3.39 -3.29 -6.70
CA SER A 303 3.60 -4.75 -6.76
C SER A 303 2.27 -5.52 -6.91
N THR A 304 1.17 -5.04 -6.32
CA THR A 304 -0.17 -5.60 -6.55
C THR A 304 -0.63 -5.38 -7.99
N VAL A 305 -0.38 -4.20 -8.56
CA VAL A 305 -0.67 -3.89 -9.97
C VAL A 305 0.11 -4.83 -10.90
N CYS A 306 1.42 -4.99 -10.72
CA CYS A 306 2.25 -5.90 -11.50
C CYS A 306 1.78 -7.36 -11.39
N LEU A 307 1.45 -7.83 -10.18
CA LEU A 307 0.90 -9.17 -9.96
C LEU A 307 -0.45 -9.37 -10.66
N SER A 308 -1.27 -8.33 -10.74
CA SER A 308 -2.57 -8.37 -11.42
C SER A 308 -2.41 -8.46 -12.94
N ASP A 309 -1.39 -7.77 -13.48
CA ASP A 309 -1.03 -7.86 -14.89
C ASP A 309 -0.52 -9.27 -15.24
N ILE A 310 0.40 -9.81 -14.43
CA ILE A 310 0.86 -11.21 -14.57
C ILE A 310 -0.34 -12.16 -14.50
N TRP A 311 -1.24 -11.98 -13.53
CA TRP A 311 -2.44 -12.79 -13.44
C TRP A 311 -3.29 -12.68 -14.70
N ALA A 312 -3.48 -11.50 -15.29
CA ALA A 312 -4.27 -11.34 -16.50
C ALA A 312 -3.58 -11.96 -17.74
N ASN A 313 -2.28 -11.75 -17.88
CA ASN A 313 -1.57 -11.94 -19.15
C ASN A 313 -0.75 -13.23 -19.25
N ALA A 314 -0.28 -13.82 -18.13
CA ALA A 314 0.66 -14.95 -18.16
C ALA A 314 0.16 -16.21 -18.90
N TYR A 315 -1.16 -16.36 -19.06
CA TYR A 315 -1.77 -17.51 -19.73
C TYR A 315 -2.43 -17.18 -21.06
N ARG A 316 -2.18 -15.99 -21.61
CA ARG A 316 -2.58 -15.68 -22.99
C ARG A 316 -1.60 -16.36 -23.94
N PHE A 317 -2.14 -17.07 -24.94
CA PHE A 317 -1.31 -17.72 -25.96
C PHE A 317 -0.67 -16.63 -26.84
N ARG A 318 0.67 -16.56 -26.83
CA ARG A 318 1.43 -15.69 -27.72
C ARG A 318 1.93 -16.58 -28.86
N THR A 319 1.25 -16.51 -30.02
CA THR A 319 1.79 -17.08 -31.25
C THR A 319 3.06 -16.33 -31.61
N GLU A 320 4.16 -17.06 -31.73
CA GLU A 320 5.41 -16.59 -32.37
C GLU A 320 5.12 -15.97 -33.74
#